data_AF-A0A1I2BT87-F1
#
_entry.id   AF-A0A1I2BT87-F1
#
_cell.length_a   1.000
_cell.length_b   1.000
_cell.length_c   1.000
_cell.angle_alpha   90.00
_cell.angle_beta   90.00
_cell.angle_gamma   90.00
#
_symmetry.space_group_name_H-M   'P 1'
#
loop_
_entity.id
_entity.type
_entity.pdbx_description
1 polymer ?
#
loop_
_entity_poly.entity_id
_entity_poly.type
_entity_poly.pdbx_seq_one_letter_code
_entity_poly.pdbx_strand_id
1 'polypeptide(L)'
;MPDAVRLEPALLARLGVAPATVTLLQFSSAFCAPCRAVRRISTEVATLLPAVQHVEVDAESHLAEVRELGIRRTPTLLIIDTEGREVRRATGVPAKPHLIAALAALLPTP
;
A
#
# COMPACT_ATOMS: atom_id res chain seq x y z
N MET A 1 -9.79 16.89 -5.06
CA MET A 1 -9.59 15.44 -4.94
C MET A 1 -9.83 15.10 -3.48
N PRO A 2 -10.90 14.38 -3.09
CA PRO A 2 -11.25 14.29 -1.68
C PRO A 2 -10.34 13.29 -0.94
N ASP A 3 -9.81 13.77 0.18
CA ASP A 3 -9.06 13.10 1.26
C ASP A 3 -7.81 12.28 0.89
N ALA A 4 -6.77 12.97 0.42
CA ALA A 4 -5.42 12.49 0.68
C ALA A 4 -5.11 12.67 2.17
N VAL A 5 -5.37 11.64 2.98
CA VAL A 5 -5.13 11.69 4.43
C VAL A 5 -3.64 11.62 4.67
N ARG A 6 -3.07 12.64 5.33
CA ARG A 6 -1.68 12.60 5.75
C ARG A 6 -1.53 11.59 6.89
N LEU A 7 -0.71 10.57 6.67
CA LEU A 7 -0.43 9.55 7.68
C LEU A 7 0.70 10.04 8.59
N GLU A 8 0.65 9.66 9.87
CA GLU A 8 1.71 10.00 10.80
C GLU A 8 3.02 9.28 10.41
N PRO A 9 4.17 9.97 10.35
CA PRO A 9 5.45 9.33 10.01
C PRO A 9 5.82 8.21 10.98
N ALA A 10 5.49 8.36 12.27
CA ALA A 10 5.72 7.34 13.28
C ALA A 10 4.88 6.08 13.06
N LEU A 11 3.64 6.24 12.59
CA LEU A 11 2.76 5.13 12.20
C LEU A 11 3.35 4.37 11.03
N LEU A 12 3.80 5.08 9.97
CA LEU A 12 4.45 4.48 8.82
C LEU A 12 5.73 3.73 9.20
N ALA A 13 6.56 4.32 10.06
CA ALA A 13 7.79 3.68 10.54
C ALA A 13 7.51 2.38 11.32
N ARG A 14 6.46 2.35 12.16
CA ARG A 14 6.03 1.14 12.89
C ARG A 14 5.59 0.02 11.95
N LEU A 15 5.01 0.38 10.81
CA LEU A 15 4.60 -0.55 9.76
C LEU A 15 5.75 -0.99 8.85
N GLY A 16 6.98 -0.52 9.09
CA GLY A 16 8.15 -0.83 8.28
C GLY A 16 8.21 -0.07 6.95
N VAL A 17 7.43 1.00 6.80
CA VAL A 17 7.47 1.86 5.61
C VAL A 17 8.68 2.78 5.71
N ALA A 18 9.65 2.60 4.81
CA ALA A 18 10.75 3.52 4.62
C ALA A 18 10.40 4.62 3.59
N PRO A 19 11.11 5.77 3.59
CA PRO A 19 10.90 6.83 2.61
C PRO A 19 11.13 6.31 1.18
N ALA A 20 10.11 6.43 0.34
CA ALA A 20 10.14 6.05 -1.08
C ALA A 20 9.30 7.05 -1.90
N THR A 21 9.45 7.06 -3.22
CA THR A 21 8.64 7.93 -4.10
C THR A 21 7.17 7.56 -4.02
N VAL A 22 6.86 6.26 -4.06
CA VAL A 22 5.53 5.73 -3.81
C VAL A 22 5.66 4.44 -2.99
N THR A 23 4.83 4.30 -1.96
CA THR A 23 4.73 3.05 -1.19
C THR A 23 3.39 2.37 -1.43
N LEU A 24 3.46 1.09 -1.77
CA LEU A 24 2.35 0.14 -1.76
C LEU A 24 2.32 -0.57 -0.41
N LEU A 25 1.45 -0.13 0.49
CA LEU A 25 1.28 -0.73 1.81
C LEU A 25 0.11 -1.71 1.79
N GLN A 26 0.41 -3.01 1.84
CA GLN A 26 -0.58 -4.08 1.77
C GLN A 26 -0.83 -4.66 3.16
N PHE A 27 -2.07 -4.56 3.64
CA PHE A 27 -2.54 -5.31 4.79
C PHE A 27 -3.01 -6.70 4.36
N SER A 28 -2.33 -7.74 4.86
CA SER A 28 -2.69 -9.15 4.69
C SER A 28 -3.04 -9.81 6.02
N SER A 29 -3.58 -11.02 5.96
CA SER A 29 -3.74 -11.89 7.13
C SER A 29 -3.23 -13.29 6.78
N ALA A 30 -2.79 -14.04 7.80
CA ALA A 30 -1.88 -15.19 7.64
C ALA A 30 -2.43 -16.37 6.81
N PHE A 31 -3.72 -16.36 6.45
CA PHE A 31 -4.37 -17.48 5.74
C PHE A 31 -5.22 -17.06 4.53
N CYS A 32 -5.08 -15.82 4.07
CA CYS A 32 -5.94 -15.29 3.02
C CYS A 32 -5.40 -15.61 1.62
N ALA A 33 -6.03 -16.56 0.91
CA ALA A 33 -5.70 -16.88 -0.49
C ALA A 33 -5.66 -15.65 -1.42
N PRO A 34 -6.62 -14.69 -1.35
CA PRO A 34 -6.53 -13.47 -2.14
C PRO A 34 -5.34 -12.57 -1.76
N CYS A 35 -4.86 -12.59 -0.52
CA CYS A 35 -3.66 -11.82 -0.14
C CYS A 35 -2.42 -12.29 -0.90
N ARG A 36 -2.26 -13.60 -1.16
CA ARG A 36 -1.14 -14.11 -1.96
C ARG A 36 -1.15 -13.59 -3.39
N ALA A 37 -2.34 -13.41 -3.98
CA ALA A 37 -2.47 -12.83 -5.32
C ALA A 37 -2.05 -11.35 -5.33
N VAL A 38 -2.53 -10.55 -4.35
CA VAL A 38 -2.13 -9.14 -4.22
C VAL A 38 -0.63 -9.00 -4.01
N ARG A 39 -0.06 -9.84 -3.13
CA ARG A 39 1.37 -9.86 -2.84
C ARG A 39 2.17 -10.07 -4.12
N ARG A 40 1.83 -11.10 -4.88
CA ARG A 40 2.51 -11.40 -6.15
C ARG A 40 2.45 -10.23 -7.12
N ILE A 41 1.26 -9.67 -7.34
CA ILE A 41 1.07 -8.54 -8.27
C ILE A 41 1.87 -7.32 -7.80
N SER A 42 1.81 -7.00 -6.51
CA SER A 42 2.47 -5.82 -5.95
C SER A 42 3.99 -5.95 -5.99
N THR A 43 4.53 -7.14 -5.66
CA THR A 43 5.96 -7.43 -5.78
C THR A 43 6.41 -7.36 -7.24
N GLU A 44 5.66 -7.94 -8.19
CA GLU A 44 5.98 -7.85 -9.62
C GLU A 44 6.01 -6.38 -10.10
N VAL A 45 5.08 -5.55 -9.64
CA VAL A 45 5.02 -4.13 -10.01
C VAL A 45 6.15 -3.33 -9.37
N ALA A 46 6.49 -3.58 -8.10
CA ALA A 46 7.64 -2.96 -7.45
C ALA A 46 8.97 -3.33 -8.14
N THR A 47 9.10 -4.55 -8.67
CA THR A 47 10.27 -4.94 -9.48
C THR A 47 10.33 -4.21 -10.82
N LEU A 48 9.18 -3.88 -11.42
CA LEU A 48 9.10 -3.14 -12.68
C LEU A 48 9.32 -1.63 -12.51
N LEU A 49 8.98 -1.09 -11.34
CA LEU A 49 9.04 0.33 -11.03
C LEU A 49 9.94 0.55 -9.80
N PRO A 50 11.25 0.83 -9.98
CA PRO A 50 12.19 0.98 -8.87
C PRO A 50 11.84 2.11 -7.87
N ALA A 51 11.05 3.08 -8.31
CA ALA A 51 10.54 4.16 -7.49
C ALA A 51 9.39 3.73 -6.54
N VAL A 52 8.88 2.50 -6.70
CA VAL A 52 7.76 1.95 -5.94
C VAL A 52 8.28 0.93 -4.92
N GLN A 53 8.04 1.19 -3.65
CA GLN A 53 8.31 0.27 -2.57
C GLN A 53 7.04 -0.54 -2.25
N HIS A 54 7.16 -1.86 -2.10
CA HIS A 54 6.06 -2.70 -1.61
C HIS A 54 6.35 -3.16 -0.18
N VAL A 55 5.42 -2.88 0.73
CA VAL A 55 5.48 -3.27 2.14
C VAL A 55 4.24 -4.10 2.45
N GLU A 56 4.45 -5.30 2.96
CA GLU A 56 3.37 -6.16 3.42
C GLU A 56 3.32 -6.16 4.95
N VAL A 57 2.14 -5.90 5.49
CA VAL A 57 1.87 -5.84 6.92
C VAL A 57 0.81 -6.88 7.26
N ASP A 58 1.13 -7.73 8.22
CA ASP A 58 0.15 -8.61 8.83
C ASP A 58 -0.79 -7.79 9.74
N ALA A 59 -2.06 -7.75 9.37
CA ALA A 59 -3.12 -7.07 10.10
C ALA A 59 -3.37 -7.69 11.49
N GLU A 60 -3.12 -8.98 11.66
CA GLU A 60 -3.30 -9.69 12.94
C GLU A 60 -2.19 -9.30 13.93
N SER A 61 -1.00 -8.99 13.41
CA SER A 61 0.16 -8.54 14.20
C SER A 61 0.16 -7.02 14.48
N HIS A 62 -0.59 -6.22 13.71
CA HIS A 62 -0.60 -4.74 13.78
C HIS A 62 -2.02 -4.17 14.02
N LEU A 63 -2.73 -4.73 15.00
CA LEU A 63 -4.14 -4.38 15.27
C LEU A 63 -4.37 -2.91 15.65
N ALA A 64 -3.38 -2.26 16.27
CA ALA A 64 -3.48 -0.85 16.64
C ALA A 64 -3.48 0.03 15.39
N GLU A 65 -2.52 -0.20 14.50
CA GLU A 65 -2.34 0.52 13.24
C GLU A 65 -3.50 0.25 12.26
N VAL A 66 -3.99 -0.99 12.20
CA VAL A 66 -5.18 -1.37 11.43
C VAL A 66 -6.40 -0.57 11.87
N ARG A 67 -6.59 -0.37 13.17
CA ARG A 67 -7.71 0.42 13.72
C ARG A 67 -7.54 1.90 13.42
N GLU A 68 -6.33 2.42 13.59
CA GLU A 68 -5.98 3.82 13.33
C GLU A 68 -6.18 4.21 11.87
N LEU A 69 -5.78 3.32 10.95
CA LEU A 69 -5.98 3.47 9.50
C LEU A 69 -7.39 3.09 9.01
N GLY A 70 -8.26 2.64 9.91
CA GLY A 70 -9.63 2.24 9.58
C GLY A 70 -9.70 1.05 8.62
N ILE A 71 -8.75 0.11 8.69
CA ILE A 71 -8.71 -1.10 7.87
C ILE A 71 -9.77 -2.09 8.39
N ARG A 72 -10.85 -2.26 7.63
CA ARG A 72 -11.99 -3.12 8.01
C ARG A 72 -12.01 -4.48 7.32
N ARG A 73 -11.27 -4.64 6.23
CA ARG A 73 -11.25 -5.85 5.40
C ARG A 73 -9.85 -6.12 4.88
N THR A 74 -9.48 -7.39 4.76
CA THR A 74 -8.26 -7.83 4.09
C THR A 74 -8.61 -8.61 2.81
N PRO A 75 -7.83 -8.47 1.72
CA PRO A 75 -6.69 -7.57 1.55
C PRO A 75 -7.11 -6.09 1.38
N THR A 76 -6.38 -5.17 2.02
CA THR A 76 -6.44 -3.74 1.72
C THR A 76 -5.06 -3.26 1.28
N LEU A 77 -4.99 -2.55 0.16
CA LEU A 77 -3.80 -1.94 -0.38
C LEU A 77 -3.94 -0.42 -0.29
N LEU A 78 -3.03 0.22 0.44
CA LEU A 78 -2.88 1.68 0.48
C LEU A 78 -1.75 2.09 -0.45
N ILE A 79 -1.98 3.16 -1.20
CA ILE A 79 -0.97 3.82 -2.01
C ILE A 79 -0.62 5.12 -1.30
N ILE A 80 0.64 5.25 -0.94
CA ILE A 80 1.18 6.37 -0.18
C ILE A 80 2.18 7.11 -1.07
N ASP A 81 2.05 8.43 -1.16
CA ASP A 81 3.01 9.27 -1.89
C ASP A 81 4.28 9.53 -1.08
N THR A 82 5.24 10.22 -1.71
CA THR A 82 6.51 10.60 -1.07
C THR A 82 6.34 11.53 0.14
N GLU A 83 5.21 12.23 0.24
CA GLU A 83 4.89 13.12 1.36
C GLU A 83 4.25 12.38 2.55
N GLY A 84 4.06 11.05 2.43
CA GLY A 84 3.41 10.23 3.45
C GLY A 84 1.90 10.37 3.47
N ARG A 85 1.27 10.76 2.35
CA ARG A 85 -0.18 10.88 2.24
C ARG A 85 -0.77 9.64 1.58
N GLU A 86 -1.85 9.11 2.16
CA GLU A 86 -2.68 8.10 1.53
C GLU A 86 -3.40 8.73 0.34
N VAL A 87 -2.87 8.55 -0.87
CA VAL A 87 -3.47 9.09 -2.10
C VAL A 87 -4.56 8.19 -2.66
N ARG A 88 -4.52 6.90 -2.34
CA ARG A 88 -5.53 5.94 -2.78
C ARG A 88 -5.59 4.72 -1.88
N ARG A 89 -6.80 4.20 -1.70
CA ARG A 89 -7.09 2.93 -1.06
C ARG A 89 -7.78 1.99 -2.03
N ALA A 90 -7.33 0.75 -2.09
CA ALA A 90 -7.98 -0.32 -2.83
C ALA A 90 -8.28 -1.48 -1.88
N THR A 91 -9.54 -1.88 -1.83
CA THR A 91 -9.97 -3.08 -1.10
C THR A 91 -10.15 -4.23 -2.10
N GLY A 92 -9.47 -5.35 -1.89
CA GLY A 92 -9.50 -6.50 -2.79
C GLY A 92 -8.24 -6.64 -3.67
N VAL A 93 -8.33 -7.49 -4.69
CA VAL A 93 -7.20 -7.78 -5.60
C VAL A 93 -7.23 -6.81 -6.78
N PRO A 94 -6.32 -5.82 -6.86
CA PRO A 94 -6.25 -4.96 -8.03
C PRO A 94 -5.73 -5.76 -9.24
N ALA A 95 -6.27 -5.47 -10.42
CA ALA A 95 -5.66 -5.94 -11.66
C ALA A 95 -4.31 -5.24 -11.85
N LYS A 96 -3.26 -5.98 -12.22
CA LYS A 96 -1.92 -5.46 -12.51
C LYS A 96 -1.92 -4.19 -13.38
N PRO A 97 -2.62 -4.13 -14.54
CA PRO A 97 -2.64 -2.91 -15.36
C PRO A 97 -3.26 -1.70 -14.65
N HIS A 98 -4.31 -1.90 -13.84
CA HIS A 98 -4.89 -0.81 -13.05
C HIS A 98 -3.95 -0.31 -11.96
N LEU A 99 -3.20 -1.21 -11.33
CA LEU A 99 -2.21 -0.84 -10.33
C LEU A 99 -1.07 -0.02 -10.96
N ILE A 100 -0.55 -0.47 -12.10
CA ILE A 100 0.49 0.25 -12.85
C ILE A 100 -0.01 1.64 -13.27
N ALA A 101 -1.22 1.74 -13.82
CA ALA A 101 -1.79 3.02 -14.22
C ALA A 101 -1.97 3.98 -13.04
N ALA A 102 -2.41 3.48 -11.88
CA ALA A 102 -2.55 4.28 -10.67
C ALA A 102 -1.19 4.79 -10.15
N LEU A 103 -0.14 3.97 -10.24
CA LEU A 103 1.22 4.34 -9.85
C LEU A 103 1.86 5.32 -10.84
N ALA A 104 1.66 5.11 -12.14
CA ALA A 104 2.19 6.00 -13.17
C ALA A 104 1.68 7.44 -13.04
N ALA A 105 0.45 7.62 -12.53
CA ALA A 105 -0.11 8.95 -12.26
C ALA A 105 0.50 9.66 -11.03
N LEU A 106 1.25 8.93 -10.19
CA LEU A 106 1.87 9.45 -8.96
C LEU A 106 3.39 9.59 -9.08
N LEU A 107 4.00 8.85 -10.00
CA LEU A 107 5.41 9.01 -10.30
C LEU A 107 5.61 10.30 -11.09
N PRO A 108 6.58 11.14 -10.71
CA PRO A 108 6.92 12.31 -11.53
C PRO A 108 7.30 11.82 -12.93
N THR A 109 6.68 12.40 -13.96
CA THR A 109 7.17 12.24 -15.34
C THR A 109 8.62 12.74 -15.40
N PRO A 110 9.54 11.96 -16.01
CA PRO A 110 10.93 12.38 -16.16
C PRO A 110 11.06 13.65 -17.00
#